data_AF-A0A2T7UDZ7-F1
#
_entry.id   AF-A0A2T7UDZ7-F1
#
_cell.length_a   1.000
_cell.length_b   1.000
_cell.length_c   1.000
_cell.angle_alpha   90.00
_cell.angle_beta   90.00
_cell.angle_gamma   90.00
#
_symmetry.space_group_name_H-M   'P 1'
#
loop_
_entity.id
_entity.type
_entity.pdbx_description
1 polymer ?
#
loop_
_entity_poly.entity_id
_entity_poly.type
_entity_poly.pdbx_seq_one_letter_code
_entity_poly.pdbx_strand_id
1 'polypeptide(L)' 'MFTKLTKSGGHTYVQLVESFCDENSRPRLRTVCTLVRLDEVGGPVDALLKGLLRAKGMHASMAQPQQGPHHNAVDTDEL' A
#
# COMPACT_ATOMS: atom_id res chain seq x y z
N MET A 1 4.31 12.22 7.46
CA MET A 1 3.17 11.27 7.35
C MET A 1 3.70 9.85 7.30
N PHE A 2 2.95 8.88 7.79
CA PHE A 2 3.28 7.45 7.68
C PHE A 2 2.00 6.61 7.58
N THR A 3 2.12 5.39 7.10
CA THR A 3 1.04 4.40 7.06
C THR A 3 1.07 3.55 8.31
N LYS A 4 -0.04 3.50 9.05
CA LYS A 4 -0.23 2.53 10.14
C LYS A 4 -0.99 1.33 9.60
N LEU A 5 -0.46 0.13 9.82
CA LEU A 5 -1.11 -1.13 9.42
C LEU A 5 -1.73 -1.82 10.63
N THR A 6 -2.94 -2.34 10.46
CA THR A 6 -3.62 -3.16 11.46
C THR A 6 -4.10 -4.46 10.82
N LYS A 7 -4.12 -5.55 11.59
CA LYS A 7 -4.59 -6.86 11.13
C LYS A 7 -5.82 -7.28 11.92
N SER A 8 -6.87 -7.75 11.24
CA SER A 8 -8.07 -8.28 11.86
C SER A 8 -8.79 -9.23 10.90
N GLY A 9 -9.26 -10.38 11.39
CA GLY A 9 -10.01 -11.35 10.59
C GLY A 9 -9.26 -11.88 9.36
N GLY A 10 -7.93 -11.97 9.42
CA GLY A 10 -7.10 -12.36 8.27
C GLY A 10 -6.80 -11.26 7.26
N HIS A 11 -7.38 -10.05 7.43
CA HIS A 11 -7.18 -8.91 6.54
C HIS A 11 -6.20 -7.89 7.11
N THR A 12 -5.55 -7.15 6.22
CA THR A 12 -4.67 -6.03 6.59
C THR A 12 -5.33 -4.73 6.17
N TYR A 13 -5.45 -3.78 7.10
CA TYR A 13 -6.04 -2.47 6.88
C TYR A 13 -4.96 -1.40 7.03
N VAL A 14 -5.15 -0.26 6.38
CA VAL A 14 -4.16 0.83 6.39
C VAL A 14 -4.81 2.15 6.81
N GLN A 15 -4.08 2.94 7.61
CA GLN A 15 -4.45 4.30 7.98
C GLN A 15 -3.32 5.24 7.58
N LEU A 16 -3.66 6.41 7.03
CA LEU A 16 -2.71 7.49 6.82
C LEU A 16 -2.67 8.36 8.06
N VAL A 17 -1.49 8.48 8.66
CA VAL A 17 -1.25 9.28 9.86
C VAL A 17 -0.31 10.42 9.50
N GLU A 18 -0.63 11.63 9.96
CA GLU A 18 0.27 12.77 9.86
C GLU A 18 0.77 13.22 11.21
N SER A 19 1.97 13.80 11.19
CA SER A 19 2.51 14.53 12.32
C SER A 19 2.19 16.00 12.13
N PHE A 20 1.72 16.66 13.19
CA PHE A 20 1.42 18.08 13.21
C PHE A 20 1.80 18.66 14.57
N CYS A 21 1.94 19.98 14.66
CA CYS A 21 2.10 20.66 15.93
C CYS A 21 0.74 21.16 16.43
N ASP A 22 0.44 20.97 17.71
CA ASP A 22 -0.70 21.62 18.35
C ASP A 22 -0.45 23.12 18.56
N GLU A 23 -1.44 23.82 19.12
CA GLU A 23 -1.37 25.26 19.43
C GLU A 23 -0.17 25.62 20.34
N ASN A 24 0.34 24.65 21.10
CA ASN A 24 1.46 24.82 22.02
C ASN A 24 2.79 24.40 21.36
N SER A 25 2.82 24.26 20.03
CA SER A 25 3.97 23.78 19.26
C SER A 25 4.45 22.38 19.63
N ARG A 26 3.61 21.54 20.24
CA ARG A 26 3.99 20.17 20.62
C ARG A 26 3.73 19.21 19.45
N PRO A 27 4.67 18.31 19.12
CA PRO A 27 4.45 17.28 18.11
C PRO A 27 3.30 16.34 18.52
N ARG A 28 2.35 16.16 17.62
CA ARG A 28 1.18 15.28 17.74
C ARG A 28 1.01 14.45 16.49
N LEU A 29 0.30 13.34 16.62
CA LEU A 29 -0.11 12.50 15.49
C LEU A 29 -1.63 12.52 15.37
N ARG A 30 -2.15 12.57 14.16
CA ARG A 30 -3.58 12.35 13.88
C ARG A 30 -3.78 11.45 12.68
N THR A 31 -4.79 10.60 12.73
CA THR A 31 -5.25 9.85 11.57
C THR A 31 -5.95 10.81 10.62
N VAL A 32 -5.42 10.93 9.42
CA VAL A 32 -5.97 11.78 8.35
C VAL A 32 -7.02 11.03 7.57
N CYS A 33 -6.80 9.73 7.36
CA CYS A 33 -7.70 8.86 6.64
C CYS A 33 -7.57 7.42 7.13
N THR A 34 -8.70 6.73 7.29
CA THR A 34 -8.74 5.27 7.39
C THR A 34 -9.04 4.74 6.01
N LEU A 35 -8.09 4.01 5.43
CA LEU A 35 -8.27 3.31 4.16
C LEU A 35 -8.79 1.90 4.41
N VAL A 36 -9.18 1.23 3.33
CA VAL A 36 -9.81 -0.09 3.36
C VAL A 36 -8.73 -1.20 3.43
N ARG A 37 -9.05 -2.38 2.93
CA ARG A 37 -8.14 -3.53 2.87
C ARG A 37 -6.97 -3.24 1.94
N LEU A 38 -5.77 -3.47 2.46
CA LEU A 38 -4.52 -3.44 1.72
C LEU A 38 -4.27 -4.76 0.98
N ASP A 39 -4.78 -5.88 1.51
CA ASP A 39 -4.61 -7.22 0.97
C ASP A 39 -5.55 -7.54 -0.21
N GLU A 40 -6.44 -6.62 -0.56
CA GLU A 40 -7.39 -6.78 -1.65
C GLU A 40 -6.76 -6.35 -2.99
N VAL A 41 -6.33 -7.33 -3.78
CA VAL A 41 -5.76 -7.11 -5.12
C VAL A 41 -6.80 -6.48 -6.04
N GLY A 42 -6.46 -5.36 -6.67
CA GLY A 42 -7.37 -4.58 -7.51
C GLY A 42 -8.39 -3.77 -6.71
N GLY A 43 -8.32 -3.77 -5.38
CA GLY A 43 -9.25 -3.10 -4.50
C GLY A 43 -9.07 -1.58 -4.41
N PRO A 44 -9.77 -0.92 -3.47
CA PRO A 44 -9.78 0.54 -3.34
C PRO A 44 -8.40 1.16 -3.12
N VAL A 45 -7.49 0.48 -2.40
CA VAL A 45 -6.13 0.98 -2.15
C VAL A 45 -5.30 1.02 -3.43
N ASP A 46 -5.41 0.00 -4.28
CA ASP A 46 -4.75 -0.02 -5.59
C ASP A 46 -5.28 1.08 -6.51
N ALA A 47 -6.59 1.31 -6.50
CA ALA A 47 -7.21 2.39 -7.26
C ALA A 47 -6.70 3.78 -6.79
N LEU A 48 -6.60 3.98 -5.48
CA LEU A 48 -6.02 5.19 -4.88
C LEU A 48 -4.56 5.39 -5.31
N LEU A 49 -3.73 4.34 -5.21
CA LEU A 49 -2.32 4.39 -5.59
C LEU A 49 -2.16 4.78 -7.07
N LYS A 50 -2.92 4.14 -7.99
CA LYS A 50 -2.91 4.47 -9.42
C LYS A 50 -3.35 5.92 -9.67
N GLY A 51 -4.35 6.41 -8.95
CA GLY A 51 -4.79 7.81 -9.01
C GLY A 51 -3.72 8.80 -8.57
N LEU A 52 -3.02 8.51 -7.47
CA LEU A 52 -1.91 9.33 -6.96
C LEU A 52 -0.73 9.36 -7.92
N LEU A 53 -0.36 8.20 -8.50
CA LEU A 53 0.68 8.13 -9.54
C LEU A 53 0.32 9.01 -10.74
N ARG A 54 -0.91 8.88 -11.26
CA ARG A 54 -1.41 9.73 -12.36
C ARG A 54 -1.33 11.22 -12.01
N ALA A 55 -1.77 11.61 -10.82
CA ALA A 55 -1.75 13.01 -10.36
C ALA A 55 -0.31 13.56 -10.23
N LYS A 56 0.68 12.69 -10.02
CA LYS A 56 2.10 13.03 -9.98
C LYS A 56 2.81 12.94 -11.34
N GLY A 57 2.09 12.64 -12.43
CA GLY A 57 2.68 12.42 -13.76
C GLY A 57 3.51 11.14 -13.84
N MET A 58 3.31 10.21 -12.91
CA MET A 58 4.01 8.93 -12.85
C MET A 58 3.20 7.83 -13.54
N HIS A 59 3.89 6.82 -14.08
CA HIS A 59 3.25 5.74 -14.81
C HIS A 59 2.59 4.73 -13.87
N ALA A 60 1.39 4.27 -14.20
CA ALA A 60 0.61 3.35 -13.36
C ALA A 60 1.27 1.96 -13.20
N SER A 61 2.22 1.60 -14.08
CA SER A 61 3.01 0.36 -13.90
C SER A 61 3.82 0.34 -12.61
N MET A 62 4.10 1.51 -12.01
CA MET A 62 4.78 1.60 -10.72
C MET A 62 3.92 1.08 -9.55
N ALA A 63 2.61 0.90 -9.75
CA ALA A 63 1.71 0.27 -8.78
C ALA A 63 1.63 -1.26 -8.92
N GLN A 64 2.29 -1.85 -9.92
CA GLN A 64 2.28 -3.31 -10.07
C GLN A 64 3.19 -3.94 -9.01
N PRO A 65 2.72 -5.00 -8.31
CA PRO A 65 3.59 -5.77 -7.43
C PRO A 65 4.84 -6.19 -8.20
N GLN A 66 6.03 -6.01 -7.61
CA GLN A 66 7.24 -6.53 -8.22
C GLN A 66 7.09 -8.04 -8.35
N GLN A 67 6.91 -8.52 -9.58
CA GLN A 67 6.90 -9.94 -9.87
C GLN A 67 8.27 -10.47 -9.47
N GLY A 68 8.30 -11.32 -8.43
CA GLY A 68 9.51 -12.07 -8.08
C GLY A 68 9.96 -12.91 -9.27
N PRO A 69 11.22 -13.36 -9.29
CA PRO A 69 11.74 -14.18 -10.38
C PRO A 69 10.80 -15.38 -10.59
N HIS A 70 10.23 -15.50 -11.80
CA HIS A 70 9.55 -16.71 -12.25
C HIS A 70 10.56 -17.86 -12.19
N HIS A 71 10.49 -18.69 -11.14
CA HIS A 71 11.22 -19.95 -11.12
C HIS A 71 10.49 -20.89 -12.08
N ASN A 72 10.93 -20.92 -13.34
CA ASN A 72 10.57 -21.97 -14.27
C ASN A 72 11.17 -23.26 -13.73
N ALA A 73 10.38 -24.06 -13.00
CA ALA A 73 10.67 -25.47 -12.81
C ALA A 73 10.59 -26.11 -14.20
N VAL A 74 11.75 -26.25 -14.85
CA VAL A 74 11.89 -27.15 -15.99
C VAL A 74 11.87 -28.54 -15.37
N ASP A 75 10.74 -29.24 -15.55
CA ASP A 75 10.65 -30.68 -15.35
C ASP A 75 11.86 -31.33 -16.01
N THR A 76 12.74 -31.90 -15.20
CA THR A 76 13.76 -32.83 -15.66
C THR A 76 13.23 -34.22 -15.35
N ASP A 77 12.31 -34.67 -16.19
CA ASP A 77 11.89 -36.06 -16.25
C ASP A 77 12.06 -36.48 -17.71
N GLU A 78 13.29 -36.86 -18.07
CA GLU A 78 13.61 -37.79 -19.18
C GLU A 78 15.08 -38.21 -19.05
N LEU A 79 15.32 -39.36 -18.40
CA LEU A 79 15.98 -40.58 -18.95
C LEU A 79 16.36 -41.56 -17.82
#